data_AF-K2E562-F1
#
_entry.id   AF-K2E562-F1
#
_cell.length_a   1.000
_cell.length_b   1.000
_cell.length_c   1.000
_cell.angle_alpha   90.00
_cell.angle_beta   90.00
_cell.angle_gamma   90.00
#
_symmetry.space_group_name_H-M   'P 1'
#
loop_
_entity.id
_entity.type
_entity.pdbx_description
1 polymer ?
#
loop_
_entity_poly.entity_id
_entity_poly.type
_entity_poly.pdbx_seq_one_letter_code
_entity_poly.pdbx_strand_id
1 'polypeptide(L)'
;MTKGPSLQDPFLNTLRKEKVPVSIYLVNGIKLQGLIESFDQFVVLLKNTVSQMVYKHAISTVVPARNVSSPMDYSNTSGGSNGSNSHNNNNGQHASNKE
;
A
#
# COMPACT_ATOMS: atom_id res chain seq x y z
N MET A 1 23.57 1.14 -13.18
CA MET A 1 22.17 1.60 -13.27
C MET A 1 21.65 1.73 -11.86
N THR A 2 21.52 2.96 -11.35
CA THR A 2 20.91 3.24 -10.05
C THR A 2 19.43 2.92 -10.17
N LYS A 3 19.05 1.69 -9.79
CA LYS A 3 17.64 1.30 -9.72
C LYS A 3 16.97 2.29 -8.78
N GLY A 4 15.92 2.96 -9.25
CA GLY A 4 15.04 3.74 -8.39
C GLY A 4 14.53 2.89 -7.21
N PRO A 5 13.81 3.49 -6.25
CA PRO A 5 13.35 2.76 -5.07
C PRO A 5 12.65 1.46 -5.50
N SER A 6 13.18 0.33 -5.04
CA SER A 6 12.70 -1.00 -5.42
C SER A 6 11.26 -1.18 -4.92
N LEU A 7 10.31 -1.44 -5.81
CA LEU A 7 8.89 -1.70 -5.46
C LEU A 7 8.74 -3.02 -4.67
N GLN A 8 9.65 -3.98 -4.88
CA GLN A 8 9.50 -5.35 -4.41
C GLN A 8 9.44 -5.45 -2.88
N ASP A 9 10.46 -4.96 -2.18
CA ASP A 9 10.56 -5.16 -0.73
C ASP A 9 9.47 -4.39 0.02
N PRO A 10 9.16 -3.11 -0.29
CA PRO A 10 8.02 -2.42 0.30
C PRO A 10 6.71 -3.16 0.09
N PHE A 11 6.44 -3.64 -1.13
CA PHE A 11 5.22 -4.38 -1.45
C PHE A 11 5.10 -5.68 -0.64
N LEU A 12 6.13 -6.54 -0.68
CA LEU A 12 6.12 -7.80 0.07
C LEU A 12 6.07 -7.56 1.60
N ASN A 13 6.71 -6.50 2.09
CA ASN A 13 6.68 -6.15 3.50
C ASN A 13 5.31 -5.66 3.95
N THR A 14 4.59 -4.88 3.15
CA THR A 14 3.20 -4.47 3.45
C THR A 14 2.31 -5.71 3.55
N LEU A 15 2.38 -6.62 2.55
CA LEU A 15 1.60 -7.86 2.55
C LEU A 15 1.87 -8.72 3.81
N ARG A 16 3.14 -8.83 4.21
CA ARG A 16 3.58 -9.54 5.40
C ARG A 16 3.06 -8.90 6.69
N LYS A 17 3.30 -7.60 6.87
CA LYS A 17 2.94 -6.87 8.10
C LYS A 17 1.44 -6.85 8.33
N GLU A 18 0.67 -6.61 7.27
CA GLU A 18 -0.79 -6.53 7.34
C GLU A 18 -1.50 -7.88 7.22
N LYS A 19 -0.73 -8.97 7.14
CA LYS A 19 -1.25 -10.34 6.98
C LYS A 19 -2.31 -10.41 5.87
N VAL A 20 -2.00 -9.82 4.72
CA VAL A 20 -2.89 -9.81 3.55
C VAL A 20 -2.88 -11.21 2.93
N PRO A 21 -4.03 -11.87 2.75
CA PRO A 21 -4.10 -13.10 1.97
C PRO A 21 -3.61 -12.87 0.55
N VAL A 22 -2.73 -13.72 0.05
CA VAL A 22 -2.17 -13.63 -1.30
C VAL A 22 -2.46 -14.90 -2.10
N SER A 23 -2.60 -14.73 -3.41
CA SER A 23 -2.46 -15.79 -4.40
C SER A 23 -1.13 -15.61 -5.14
N ILE A 24 -0.25 -16.59 -5.05
CA ILE A 24 1.02 -16.64 -5.78
C ILE A 24 0.84 -17.59 -6.95
N TYR A 25 0.99 -17.07 -8.17
CA TYR A 25 0.99 -17.86 -9.39
C TYR A 25 2.43 -18.20 -9.74
N LEU A 26 2.67 -19.48 -10.01
CA LEU A 26 3.96 -19.97 -10.46
C LEU A 26 4.05 -19.92 -11.98
N VAL A 27 5.28 -19.95 -12.52
CA VAL A 27 5.55 -19.93 -13.97
C VAL A 27 4.95 -21.13 -14.70
N ASN A 28 4.73 -22.25 -14.01
CA ASN A 28 4.07 -23.44 -14.56
C ASN A 28 2.53 -23.39 -14.45
N GLY A 29 1.97 -22.27 -13.97
CA GLY A 29 0.52 -22.08 -13.82
C GLY A 29 -0.07 -22.55 -12.49
N ILE A 30 0.69 -23.23 -11.62
CA ILE A 30 0.20 -23.63 -10.30
C ILE A 30 -0.08 -22.39 -9.45
N LYS A 31 -1.21 -22.41 -8.74
CA LYS A 31 -1.61 -21.35 -7.80
C LYS A 31 -1.40 -21.81 -6.36
N LEU A 32 -0.60 -21.05 -5.62
CA LEU A 32 -0.46 -21.17 -4.18
C LEU A 32 -1.24 -20.07 -3.49
N GLN A 33 -1.83 -20.35 -2.32
CA GLN A 33 -2.56 -19.38 -1.53
C GLN A 33 -2.13 -19.44 -0.08
N GLY A 34 -2.06 -18.28 0.56
CA GLY A 34 -1.65 -18.17 1.96
C GLY A 34 -1.30 -16.75 2.37
N LEU A 35 -0.50 -16.63 3.42
CA LEU A 35 0.05 -15.38 3.95
C LEU A 35 1.56 -15.36 3.76
N ILE A 36 2.13 -14.21 3.45
CA ILE A 36 3.58 -14.05 3.47
C ILE A 36 4.03 -13.98 4.93
N GLU A 37 4.80 -14.97 5.36
CA GLU A 37 5.36 -15.04 6.72
C GLU A 37 6.70 -14.29 6.79
N SER A 38 7.57 -14.53 5.82
CA SER A 38 8.86 -13.85 5.65
C SER A 38 9.32 -13.90 4.19
N PHE A 39 10.37 -13.17 3.85
CA PHE A 39 11.02 -13.22 2.54
C PHE A 39 12.45 -12.71 2.65
N ASP A 40 13.28 -13.11 1.69
CA ASP A 40 14.62 -12.55 1.47
C ASP A 40 14.79 -12.15 0.00
N GLN A 41 16.04 -12.02 -0.46
CA GLN A 41 16.34 -11.67 -1.84
C GLN A 41 15.81 -12.70 -2.87
N PHE A 42 15.77 -13.99 -2.54
CA PHE A 42 15.53 -15.09 -3.49
C PHE A 42 14.27 -15.91 -3.21
N VAL A 43 13.76 -15.91 -1.98
CA VAL A 43 12.63 -16.75 -1.57
C VAL A 43 11.55 -15.95 -0.83
N VAL A 44 10.34 -16.52 -0.82
CA VAL A 44 9.21 -16.09 0.00
C VAL A 44 8.74 -17.30 0.82
N LEU A 45 8.55 -17.11 2.13
CA LEU A 45 7.93 -18.11 2.98
C LEU A 45 6.41 -17.85 3.01
N LEU A 46 5.65 -18.78 2.43
CA LEU A 46 4.20 -18.71 2.33
C LEU A 46 3.57 -19.65 3.36
N LYS A 47 2.72 -19.10 4.24
CA LYS A 47 1.99 -19.86 5.25
C LYS A 47 0.57 -20.13 4.82
N ASN A 48 0.20 -21.41 4.75
CA ASN A 48 -1.19 -21.87 4.73
C ASN A 48 -1.44 -22.76 5.97
N THR A 49 -1.74 -24.06 5.79
CA THR A 49 -1.65 -25.07 6.87
C THR A 49 -0.20 -25.21 7.35
N VAL A 50 0.76 -25.24 6.43
CA VAL A 50 2.20 -25.33 6.71
C VAL A 50 2.94 -24.11 6.14
N SER A 51 4.16 -23.89 6.62
CA SER A 51 5.06 -22.89 6.02
C SER A 51 5.84 -23.56 4.90
N GLN A 52 5.73 -23.02 3.69
CA GLN A 52 6.46 -23.52 2.53
C GLN A 52 7.33 -22.43 1.94
N MET A 53 8.55 -22.80 1.53
CA MET A 53 9.47 -21.89 0.87
C MET A 53 9.21 -21.91 -0.64
N VAL A 54 9.02 -20.73 -1.23
CA VAL A 54 8.79 -20.54 -2.67
C VAL A 54 9.91 -19.70 -3.25
N TYR A 55 10.66 -20.25 -4.21
CA TYR A 55 11.70 -19.51 -4.91
C TYR A 55 11.10 -18.48 -5.87
N LYS A 56 11.60 -17.25 -5.84
CA LYS A 56 11.10 -16.14 -6.68
C LYS A 56 11.24 -16.40 -8.18
N HIS A 57 12.25 -17.17 -8.62
CA HIS A 57 12.40 -17.52 -10.04
C HIS A 57 11.23 -18.38 -10.56
N ALA A 58 10.54 -19.10 -9.67
CA ALA A 58 9.39 -19.92 -10.02
C ALA A 58 8.07 -19.13 -9.93
N ILE A 59 8.07 -17.91 -9.41
CA ILE A 59 6.88 -17.07 -9.25
C ILE A 59 6.70 -16.23 -10.52
N SER A 60 5.51 -16.28 -11.12
CA SER A 60 5.11 -15.37 -12.19
C SER A 60 4.41 -14.12 -11.65
N THR A 61 3.54 -14.26 -10.65
CA THR A 61 2.75 -13.13 -10.13
C THR A 61 2.34 -13.32 -8.66
N VAL A 62 2.31 -12.23 -7.90
CA VAL A 62 1.76 -12.18 -6.53
C VAL A 62 0.56 -11.25 -6.53
N VAL A 63 -0.62 -11.79 -6.22
CA VAL A 63 -1.90 -11.06 -6.23
C VAL A 63 -2.47 -11.00 -4.82
N PRO A 64 -2.63 -9.81 -4.23
CA PRO A 64 -3.25 -9.68 -2.91
C PRO A 64 -4.78 -9.77 -3.01
N ALA A 65 -5.41 -10.28 -1.95
CA ALA A 65 -6.88 -10.40 -1.87
C ALA A 65 -7.59 -9.03 -1.72
N ARG A 66 -6.83 -7.98 -1.37
CA ARG A 66 -7.27 -6.59 -1.35
C ARG A 66 -6.13 -5.69 -1.81
N ASN A 67 -6.46 -4.50 -2.31
CA ASN A 67 -5.45 -3.50 -2.64
C ASN A 67 -4.65 -3.12 -1.38
N VAL A 68 -3.35 -2.94 -1.56
CA VAL A 68 -2.44 -2.43 -0.54
C VAL A 68 -1.85 -1.11 -1.04
N SER A 69 -1.78 -0.12 -0.15
CA SER A 69 -1.14 1.16 -0.49
C SER A 69 0.36 0.92 -0.63
N SER A 70 0.90 1.18 -1.82
CA SER A 70 2.34 1.15 -2.00
C SER A 70 2.91 2.50 -1.51
N PRO A 71 4.06 2.54 -0.82
CA PRO A 71 4.70 3.82 -0.48
C PRO A 71 5.04 4.69 -1.71
N MET A 72 4.96 4.14 -2.92
CA MET A 72 5.17 4.87 -4.19
C MET A 72 3.92 5.59 -4.72
N ASP A 73 2.72 5.32 -4.18
CA ASP A 73 1.47 5.96 -4.63
C ASP A 73 1.39 7.47 -4.29
N TYR A 74 2.38 8.02 -3.59
CA TYR A 74 2.43 9.43 -3.20
C TYR A 74 3.05 10.38 -4.26
N SER A 75 3.47 9.90 -5.43
CA SER A 75 4.20 10.73 -6.42
C SER A 75 3.36 11.28 -7.59
N ASN A 76 2.05 10.99 -7.68
CA ASN A 76 1.22 11.46 -8.81
C ASN A 76 0.03 12.36 -8.43
N THR A 77 0.01 12.95 -7.23
CA THR A 77 -0.97 14.02 -6.91
C THR A 77 -0.26 15.37 -6.92
N SER A 78 -0.02 15.90 -8.12
CA SER A 78 0.31 17.31 -8.34
C SER A 78 -0.53 17.81 -9.51
N GLY A 79 -1.52 18.67 -9.25
CA GLY A 79 -2.23 19.42 -10.29
C GLY A 79 -3.72 19.63 -10.02
N GLY A 80 -4.06 20.61 -9.18
CA GLY A 80 -5.45 20.98 -8.91
C GLY A 80 -5.59 22.18 -7.98
N SER A 81 -5.19 23.35 -8.49
CA SER A 81 -5.40 24.68 -7.94
C SER A 81 -6.87 24.98 -7.57
N ASN A 82 -7.09 25.56 -6.39
CA ASN A 82 -8.07 26.60 -6.09
C ASN A 82 -7.80 27.05 -4.65
N GLY A 83 -7.40 28.28 -4.37
CA GLY A 83 -8.11 29.50 -4.74
C GLY A 83 -8.36 30.21 -3.42
N SER A 84 -7.53 31.22 -3.16
CA SER A 84 -7.67 32.18 -2.08
C SER A 84 -9.11 32.66 -1.96
N ASN A 85 -9.70 32.57 -0.77
CA ASN A 85 -10.76 33.50 -0.40
C ASN A 85 -10.72 33.80 1.10
N SER A 86 -9.94 34.84 1.41
CA SER A 86 -10.18 35.70 2.56
C SER A 86 -11.48 36.45 2.29
N HIS A 87 -12.52 36.21 3.10
CA HIS A 87 -13.64 37.15 3.26
C HIS A 87 -14.07 37.15 4.74
N ASN A 88 -13.69 38.25 5.38
CA ASN A 88 -14.07 38.70 6.71
C ASN A 88 -15.53 39.18 6.69
N ASN A 89 -16.36 38.73 7.64
CA ASN A 89 -17.60 39.42 7.97
C ASN A 89 -18.04 39.14 9.42
N ASN A 90 -17.46 39.87 10.37
CA ASN A 90 -18.02 39.99 11.71
C ASN A 90 -19.09 41.09 11.69
N ASN A 91 -20.35 40.68 11.65
CA ASN A 91 -21.49 41.54 11.97
C ASN A 91 -22.34 40.84 13.03
N GLY A 92 -22.29 41.35 14.26
CA GLY A 92 -22.86 40.73 15.44
C GLY A 92 -23.22 41.76 16.51
N GLN A 93 -24.22 42.57 16.17
CA GLN A 93 -25.32 43.01 17.06
C GLN A 93 -25.03 43.99 18.20
N HIS A 94 -25.56 45.18 17.95
CA HIS A 94 -25.96 46.26 18.84
C HIS A 94 -27.08 45.81 19.80
N ALA A 95 -26.92 45.99 21.11
CA ALA A 95 -28.04 46.17 22.04
C ALA A 95 -27.61 46.94 23.29
N SER A 96 -28.10 48.17 23.36
CA SER A 96 -28.06 49.12 24.46
C SER A 96 -28.85 48.63 25.68
N ASN A 97 -28.41 48.96 26.91
CA ASN A 97 -29.16 49.81 27.86
C ASN A 97 -28.55 49.85 29.28
N LYS A 98 -28.50 51.09 29.82
CA LYS A 98 -28.90 51.56 31.19
C LYS A 98 -28.23 50.87 32.40
N GLU A 99 -27.67 51.55 33.40
CA GLU A 99 -27.66 52.93 33.92
C GLU A 99 -26.25 53.26 34.44
#